data_AF-A0A507EER4-F1
#
_entry.id   AF-A0A507EER4-F1
#
_cell.length_a   1.000
_cell.length_b   1.000
_cell.length_c   1.000
_cell.angle_alpha   90.00
_cell.angle_beta   90.00
_cell.angle_gamma   90.00
#
_symmetry.space_group_name_H-M   'P 1'
#
loop_
_entity.id
_entity.type
_entity.pdbx_description
1 polymer ?
#
loop_
_entity_poly.entity_id
_entity_poly.type
_entity_poly.pdbx_seq_one_letter_code
_entity_poly.pdbx_strand_id
1 'polypeptide(L)'
;MAVVLLTTLAWIYSFAAGIHAFLAPILLKVIPSRQILRLIFLTYLFQVVLLPAVIYVWYSNDVARTQKRRDSVAHTQEETRALLAEGSSPRETGTLRNRRSSDHRTSPTVSSPGGSVLMPERKTLGEFLLKRKLRTGIMVLALLANTVLFGLCMDFVFRPFLFAKHHDLEMTRVGGVGPSFAKIFLRSRRSAMVSLDYKRSGTSDDWATCETGLEVVPSNDYTAVGTCTNLSPNTLYQYRWKDSEGSSLLGDRDWENMHFTTAPATLEPTRYSFAFTSCVKPGFPYGTKRIEKGIRGFREMGKQDLSFVMFLGDLIYADAPHLYGTDVDTYRWHYRYLYSHADFKDTFRSLPFLTIYDDHEILNDWESDHQAPYPAAFKAFNEYAGLTNPHKDANQSAIFEYAYGDTAFFVMDTRGYRNFQEGTMLGAPQKARLKQWLLEVKHTATVKFLVTSVPFTQNWQWERRDTWAGYLKERQEILDFITTNDIRNVLAISGDRHEVAITRLPGNVIEFSTSPLQAFYSPIETYMETAEDQKIFSWRPGNIKWGMFTIDTKRKIPTATYALFVNDYQDTPVYEKTFELERIAKQ
;
A
#
# COMPACT_ATOMS: atom_id res chain seq x y z
N MET A 1 -31.73 -38.76 -0.42
CA MET A 1 -30.66 -38.27 0.49
C MET A 1 -29.57 -37.49 -0.22
N ALA A 2 -28.84 -38.05 -1.20
CA ALA A 2 -27.72 -37.36 -1.86
C ALA A 2 -28.05 -35.97 -2.44
N VAL A 3 -29.23 -35.81 -3.06
CA VAL A 3 -29.70 -34.52 -3.60
C VAL A 3 -29.95 -33.48 -2.50
N VAL A 4 -30.50 -33.89 -1.36
CA VAL A 4 -30.76 -33.01 -0.21
C VAL A 4 -29.44 -32.57 0.42
N LEU A 5 -28.47 -33.49 0.53
CA LEU A 5 -27.14 -33.19 1.04
C LEU A 5 -26.39 -32.21 0.11
N LEU A 6 -26.38 -32.47 -1.20
CA LEU A 6 -25.72 -31.61 -2.20
C LEU A 6 -26.34 -30.21 -2.26
N THR A 7 -27.67 -30.11 -2.21
CA THR A 7 -28.36 -28.80 -2.22
C THR A 7 -28.17 -28.03 -0.92
N THR A 8 -28.08 -28.72 0.22
CA THR A 8 -27.79 -28.10 1.53
C THR A 8 -26.35 -27.59 1.58
N LEU A 9 -25.38 -28.39 1.12
CA LEU A 9 -23.98 -27.99 1.02
C LEU A 9 -23.79 -26.81 0.07
N ALA A 10 -24.41 -26.83 -1.11
CA ALA A 10 -24.37 -25.71 -2.05
C ALA A 10 -24.95 -24.42 -1.45
N TRP A 11 -25.94 -24.54 -0.55
CA TRP A 11 -26.53 -23.40 0.14
C TRP A 11 -25.62 -22.80 1.21
N ILE A 12 -25.04 -23.65 2.06
CA ILE A 12 -24.02 -23.24 3.05
C ILE A 12 -22.85 -22.56 2.33
N TYR A 13 -22.42 -23.13 1.20
CA TYR A 13 -21.34 -22.59 0.40
C TYR A 13 -21.70 -21.25 -0.25
N SER A 14 -22.94 -21.08 -0.72
CA SER A 14 -23.43 -19.80 -1.28
C SER A 14 -23.52 -18.71 -0.22
N PHE A 15 -23.90 -19.06 1.01
CA PHE A 15 -23.91 -18.12 2.13
C PHE A 15 -22.49 -17.67 2.50
N ALA A 16 -21.55 -18.61 2.60
CA ALA A 16 -20.13 -18.30 2.80
C ALA A 16 -19.56 -17.44 1.65
N ALA A 17 -19.90 -17.76 0.40
CA ALA A 17 -19.51 -16.99 -0.79
C ALA A 17 -20.11 -15.58 -0.80
N GLY A 18 -21.33 -15.41 -0.28
CA GLY A 18 -21.98 -14.11 -0.11
C GLY A 18 -21.29 -13.25 0.95
N ILE A 19 -20.95 -13.82 2.11
CA ILE A 19 -20.15 -13.15 3.14
C ILE A 19 -18.79 -12.74 2.57
N HIS A 20 -18.15 -13.66 1.85
CA HIS A 20 -16.86 -13.41 1.21
C HIS A 20 -16.94 -12.23 0.23
N ALA A 21 -17.92 -12.24 -0.67
CA ALA A 21 -18.11 -11.16 -1.65
C ALA A 21 -18.48 -9.82 -1.01
N PHE A 22 -19.16 -9.83 0.14
CA PHE A 22 -19.48 -8.63 0.91
C PHE A 22 -18.25 -8.06 1.62
N LEU A 23 -17.43 -8.91 2.24
CA LEU A 23 -16.25 -8.49 2.99
C LEU A 23 -15.09 -8.12 2.08
N ALA A 24 -14.90 -8.82 0.96
CA ALA A 24 -13.71 -8.68 0.14
C ALA A 24 -13.44 -7.26 -0.42
N PRO A 25 -14.43 -6.45 -0.83
CA PRO A 25 -14.18 -5.04 -1.19
C PRO A 25 -13.71 -4.18 -0.02
N ILE A 26 -14.08 -4.52 1.22
CA ILE A 26 -13.54 -3.92 2.45
C ILE A 26 -12.11 -4.43 2.65
N LEU A 27 -11.89 -5.72 2.42
CA LEU A 27 -10.56 -6.34 2.51
C LEU A 27 -9.58 -5.75 1.48
N LEU A 28 -9.98 -5.47 0.23
CA LEU A 28 -9.14 -4.82 -0.78
C LEU A 28 -8.68 -3.40 -0.39
N LYS A 29 -9.33 -2.78 0.61
CA LYS A 29 -8.98 -1.45 1.15
C LYS A 29 -8.13 -1.50 2.42
N VAL A 30 -7.96 -2.68 3.02
CA VAL A 30 -7.41 -2.84 4.39
C VAL A 30 -6.36 -3.93 4.48
N ILE A 31 -6.45 -4.99 3.67
CA ILE A 31 -5.58 -6.15 3.78
C ILE A 31 -4.24 -5.90 3.08
N PRO A 32 -3.13 -6.35 3.68
CA PRO A 32 -1.82 -6.37 3.02
C PRO A 32 -1.91 -7.11 1.70
N SER A 33 -1.41 -6.46 0.66
CA SER A 33 -1.43 -6.87 -0.74
C SER A 33 -1.13 -8.37 -0.96
N ARG A 34 -0.28 -8.99 -0.12
CA ARG A 34 0.09 -10.42 -0.14
C ARG A 34 -1.04 -11.43 0.06
N GLN A 35 -2.11 -11.07 0.78
CA GLN A 35 -3.24 -11.99 0.99
C GLN A 35 -4.20 -12.04 -0.22
N ILE A 36 -3.99 -11.20 -1.23
CA ILE A 36 -4.89 -11.12 -2.37
C ILE A 36 -4.88 -12.39 -3.22
N LEU A 37 -3.77 -13.13 -3.25
CA LEU A 37 -3.71 -14.40 -3.97
C LEU A 37 -4.60 -15.45 -3.29
N ARG A 38 -4.67 -15.44 -1.95
CA ARG A 38 -5.62 -16.28 -1.21
C ARG A 38 -7.06 -15.86 -1.49
N LEU A 39 -7.31 -14.56 -1.62
CA LEU A 39 -8.60 -14.01 -2.02
C LEU A 39 -9.00 -14.45 -3.44
N ILE A 40 -8.07 -14.41 -4.40
CA ILE A 40 -8.24 -14.90 -5.78
C ILE A 40 -8.53 -16.40 -5.79
N PHE A 41 -7.73 -17.19 -5.06
CA PHE A 41 -7.94 -18.63 -4.97
C PHE A 41 -9.31 -18.98 -4.37
N LEU A 42 -9.71 -18.30 -3.30
CA LEU A 42 -10.97 -18.54 -2.63
C LEU A 42 -12.17 -18.14 -3.51
N THR A 43 -12.10 -17.01 -4.21
CA THR A 43 -13.14 -16.62 -5.19
C THR A 43 -13.22 -17.58 -6.37
N TYR A 44 -12.08 -18.07 -6.87
CA TYR A 44 -12.04 -19.10 -7.91
C TYR A 44 -12.66 -20.42 -7.43
N LEU A 45 -12.32 -20.88 -6.22
CA LEU A 45 -12.91 -22.08 -5.64
C LEU A 45 -14.44 -21.93 -5.48
N PHE A 46 -14.91 -20.74 -5.07
CA PHE A 46 -16.32 -20.42 -5.05
C PHE A 46 -16.98 -20.56 -6.43
N GLN A 47 -16.33 -20.10 -7.50
CA GLN A 47 -16.84 -20.27 -8.87
C GLN A 47 -16.91 -21.74 -9.30
N VAL A 48 -15.85 -22.52 -9.05
CA VAL A 48 -15.76 -23.94 -9.44
C VAL A 48 -16.86 -24.78 -8.78
N VAL A 49 -17.26 -24.46 -7.56
CA VAL A 49 -18.33 -25.17 -6.84
C VAL A 49 -19.72 -24.62 -7.16
N LEU A 50 -19.89 -23.30 -7.22
CA LEU A 50 -21.19 -22.68 -7.43
C LEU A 50 -21.70 -22.83 -8.86
N LEU A 51 -20.83 -22.80 -9.87
CA LEU A 51 -21.24 -22.89 -11.27
C LEU A 51 -21.93 -24.23 -11.59
N PRO A 52 -21.35 -25.41 -11.29
CA PRO A 52 -22.03 -26.70 -11.48
C PRO A 52 -23.31 -26.80 -10.62
N ALA A 53 -23.29 -26.27 -9.39
CA ALA A 53 -24.46 -26.30 -8.52
C ALA A 53 -25.63 -25.45 -9.06
N VAL A 54 -25.35 -24.27 -9.62
CA VAL A 54 -26.34 -23.42 -10.29
C VAL A 54 -26.87 -24.11 -11.54
N ILE A 55 -26.01 -24.70 -12.38
CA ILE A 55 -26.41 -25.46 -13.57
C ILE A 55 -27.32 -26.63 -13.18
N TYR A 56 -26.94 -27.39 -12.15
CA TYR A 56 -27.74 -28.52 -11.65
C TYR A 56 -29.10 -28.08 -11.09
N VAL A 57 -29.14 -27.00 -10.30
CA VAL A 57 -30.39 -26.44 -9.77
C VAL A 57 -31.27 -25.90 -10.89
N TRP A 58 -30.69 -25.25 -11.90
CA TRP A 58 -31.41 -24.79 -13.08
C TRP A 58 -32.00 -25.96 -13.87
N TYR A 59 -31.18 -26.98 -14.19
CA TYR A 59 -31.61 -28.19 -14.89
C TYR A 59 -32.72 -28.92 -14.12
N SER A 60 -32.56 -29.15 -12.82
CA SER A 60 -33.58 -29.82 -11.99
C SER A 60 -34.87 -29.01 -11.87
N ASN A 61 -34.80 -27.67 -11.91
CA ASN A 61 -35.99 -26.82 -11.95
C ASN A 61 -36.69 -26.90 -13.32
N ASP A 62 -35.93 -26.99 -14.41
CA ASP A 62 -36.47 -27.15 -15.75
C ASP A 62 -37.17 -28.51 -15.94
N VAL A 63 -36.54 -29.60 -15.48
CA VAL A 63 -37.14 -30.94 -15.42
C VAL A 63 -38.43 -30.94 -14.58
N ALA A 64 -38.45 -30.28 -13.42
CA ALA A 64 -39.65 -30.19 -12.60
C ALA A 64 -40.78 -29.37 -13.26
N ARG A 65 -40.44 -28.31 -14.01
CA ARG A 65 -41.42 -27.51 -14.76
C ARG A 65 -42.00 -28.28 -15.94
N THR A 66 -41.17 -29.00 -16.67
CA THR A 66 -41.60 -29.83 -17.80
C THR A 66 -42.47 -30.99 -17.31
N GLN A 67 -42.14 -31.62 -16.18
CA GLN A 67 -43.00 -32.63 -15.55
C GLN A 67 -44.35 -32.06 -15.13
N LYS A 68 -44.37 -30.92 -14.42
CA LYS A 68 -45.63 -30.27 -14.01
C LYS A 68 -46.52 -29.87 -15.20
N ARG A 69 -45.92 -29.46 -16.32
CA ARG A 69 -46.65 -29.21 -17.57
C ARG A 69 -47.24 -30.49 -18.15
N ARG A 70 -46.49 -31.59 -18.16
CA ARG A 70 -47.00 -32.91 -18.60
C ARG A 70 -48.15 -33.40 -17.73
N ASP A 71 -48.02 -33.30 -16.40
CA ASP A 71 -49.06 -33.72 -15.46
C ASP A 71 -50.32 -32.85 -15.61
N SER A 72 -50.16 -31.54 -15.83
CA SER A 72 -51.28 -30.64 -16.15
C SER A 72 -51.98 -31.02 -17.44
N VAL A 73 -51.24 -31.30 -18.52
CA VAL A 73 -51.82 -31.73 -19.80
C VAL A 73 -52.52 -33.07 -19.66
N ALA A 74 -51.95 -34.02 -18.92
CA ALA A 74 -52.56 -35.31 -18.64
C ALA A 74 -53.87 -35.15 -17.86
N HIS A 75 -53.88 -34.30 -16.83
CA HIS A 75 -55.08 -34.05 -16.04
C HIS A 75 -56.18 -33.35 -16.85
N THR A 76 -55.84 -32.36 -17.68
CA THR A 76 -56.80 -31.72 -18.60
C THR A 76 -57.34 -32.70 -19.64
N GLN A 77 -56.51 -33.61 -20.16
CA GLN A 77 -56.97 -34.67 -21.07
C GLN A 77 -57.91 -35.66 -20.38
N GLU A 78 -57.68 -35.98 -19.11
CA GLU A 78 -58.50 -36.86 -18.30
C GLU A 78 -59.86 -36.20 -17.97
N GLU A 79 -59.88 -34.92 -17.58
CA GLU A 79 -61.11 -34.13 -17.42
C GLU A 79 -61.89 -34.01 -18.73
N THR A 80 -61.21 -33.79 -19.86
CA THR A 80 -61.86 -33.71 -21.17
C THR A 80 -62.47 -35.05 -21.59
N ARG A 81 -61.81 -36.18 -21.27
CA ARG A 81 -62.37 -37.53 -21.48
C ARG A 81 -63.57 -37.80 -20.59
N ALA A 82 -63.55 -37.36 -19.34
CA ALA A 82 -64.69 -37.51 -18.42
C ALA A 82 -65.91 -36.71 -18.90
N LEU A 83 -65.72 -35.47 -19.36
CA LEU A 83 -66.79 -34.63 -19.91
C LEU A 83 -67.39 -35.18 -21.22
N LEU A 84 -66.56 -35.78 -22.08
CA LEU A 84 -67.04 -36.43 -23.30
C LEU A 84 -67.81 -37.73 -23.02
N ALA A 85 -67.52 -38.43 -21.92
CA ALA A 85 -68.25 -39.62 -21.49
C ALA A 85 -69.64 -39.29 -20.90
N GLU A 86 -69.80 -38.12 -20.25
CA GLU A 86 -71.10 -37.64 -19.77
C GLU A 86 -71.99 -37.05 -20.88
N GLY A 87 -71.42 -36.62 -22.01
CA GLY A 87 -72.17 -36.09 -23.16
C GLY A 87 -72.86 -37.13 -24.05
N SER A 88 -72.64 -38.43 -23.82
CA SER A 88 -73.15 -39.53 -24.65
C SER A 88 -74.17 -40.40 -23.92
N SER A 89 -75.28 -39.81 -23.45
CA SER A 89 -76.47 -40.58 -23.03
C SER A 89 -77.75 -39.89 -23.50
N PRO A 90 -78.65 -40.55 -24.26
CA PRO A 90 -79.87 -39.91 -24.77
C PRO A 90 -80.95 -39.78 -23.69
N ARG A 91 -81.66 -38.65 -23.73
CA ARG A 91 -82.94 -38.43 -23.04
C ARG A 91 -83.99 -39.42 -23.55
N GLU A 92 -84.75 -40.04 -22.64
CA GLU A 92 -86.15 -40.37 -22.88
C GLU A 92 -86.99 -40.32 -21.59
N THR A 93 -88.25 -39.96 -21.79
CA THR A 93 -89.26 -39.50 -20.83
C THR A 93 -90.18 -40.61 -20.32
N GLY A 94 -90.66 -40.51 -19.07
CA GLY A 94 -92.08 -40.81 -18.76
C GLY A 94 -92.45 -41.94 -17.78
N THR A 95 -93.08 -41.52 -16.66
CA THR A 95 -94.24 -42.10 -15.93
C THR A 95 -94.13 -43.27 -14.92
N LEU A 96 -94.34 -42.88 -13.63
CA LEU A 96 -95.29 -43.37 -12.60
C LEU A 96 -95.56 -44.89 -12.39
N ARG A 97 -95.22 -45.42 -11.21
CA ARG A 97 -96.18 -46.18 -10.36
C ARG A 97 -95.74 -46.38 -8.89
N ASN A 98 -96.72 -46.23 -8.00
CA ASN A 98 -96.74 -46.50 -6.55
C ASN A 98 -96.53 -47.97 -6.16
N ARG A 99 -95.87 -48.24 -5.02
CA ARG A 99 -96.32 -49.26 -4.03
C ARG A 99 -95.65 -49.13 -2.65
N ARG A 100 -96.47 -49.41 -1.62
CA ARG A 100 -96.27 -49.28 -0.15
C ARG A 100 -95.45 -50.41 0.50
N SER A 101 -94.82 -50.05 1.63
CA SER A 101 -94.61 -50.74 2.93
C SER A 101 -94.25 -52.23 3.01
N SER A 102 -93.20 -52.55 3.79
CA SER A 102 -93.32 -53.20 5.12
C SER A 102 -91.95 -53.54 5.74
N ASP A 103 -91.90 -53.44 7.07
CA ASP A 103 -90.80 -53.72 8.00
C ASP A 103 -90.05 -55.05 7.80
N HIS A 104 -88.75 -55.09 8.14
CA HIS A 104 -88.26 -56.00 9.19
C HIS A 104 -86.89 -55.60 9.76
N ARG A 105 -86.78 -55.90 11.06
CA ARG A 105 -85.81 -55.46 12.06
C ARG A 105 -84.81 -56.59 12.31
N THR A 106 -83.51 -56.31 12.28
CA THR A 106 -82.50 -57.04 13.06
C THR A 106 -81.35 -56.10 13.46
N SER A 107 -80.94 -56.21 14.72
CA SER A 107 -79.73 -55.67 15.38
C SER A 107 -79.25 -56.80 16.32
N PRO A 108 -78.05 -56.82 16.94
CA PRO A 108 -77.06 -55.72 17.10
C PRO A 108 -75.58 -56.15 16.95
N THR A 109 -74.63 -55.19 16.91
CA THR A 109 -73.49 -55.14 17.85
C THR A 109 -72.69 -53.84 17.74
N VAL A 110 -72.21 -53.42 18.90
CA VAL A 110 -71.61 -52.14 19.26
C VAL A 110 -70.09 -52.24 19.23
N SER A 111 -69.38 -51.21 18.74
CA SER A 111 -68.24 -50.61 19.45
C SER A 111 -67.67 -49.39 18.72
N SER A 112 -67.36 -48.36 19.50
CA SER A 112 -66.45 -47.25 19.26
C SER A 112 -65.74 -47.00 20.60
N PRO A 113 -64.59 -46.29 20.71
CA PRO A 113 -63.72 -45.70 19.69
C PRO A 113 -62.21 -45.97 19.92
N GLY A 114 -61.36 -45.62 18.96
CA GLY A 114 -59.91 -45.60 19.13
C GLY A 114 -59.26 -44.64 18.13
N GLY A 115 -59.16 -43.37 18.50
CA GLY A 115 -58.51 -42.35 17.70
C GLY A 115 -57.00 -42.60 17.58
N SER A 116 -56.49 -42.58 16.36
CA SER A 116 -55.10 -42.21 16.10
C SER A 116 -55.11 -40.81 15.48
N VAL A 117 -54.75 -39.83 16.29
CA VAL A 117 -54.35 -38.51 15.82
C VAL A 117 -53.07 -38.73 15.01
N LEU A 118 -53.17 -38.76 13.69
CA LEU A 118 -52.02 -38.54 12.82
C LEU A 118 -51.59 -37.10 13.04
N MET A 119 -50.53 -36.94 13.83
CA MET A 119 -49.84 -35.67 13.98
C MET A 119 -49.46 -35.15 12.58
N PRO A 120 -49.68 -33.86 12.27
CA PRO A 120 -49.06 -33.27 11.10
C PRO A 120 -47.55 -33.41 11.29
N GLU A 121 -46.93 -34.08 10.34
CA GLU A 121 -45.49 -34.21 10.19
C GLU A 121 -44.85 -32.85 10.52
N ARG A 122 -44.08 -32.78 11.62
CA ARG A 122 -43.35 -31.58 12.02
C ARG A 122 -42.37 -31.25 10.91
N LYS A 123 -42.78 -30.37 9.98
CA LYS A 123 -41.86 -29.68 9.08
C LYS A 123 -40.83 -28.99 9.95
N THR A 124 -39.61 -29.49 9.92
CA THR A 124 -38.51 -28.94 10.70
C THR A 124 -38.26 -27.50 10.26
N LEU A 125 -37.85 -26.66 11.21
CA LEU A 125 -37.57 -25.22 11.01
C LEU A 125 -36.63 -24.94 9.80
N GLY A 126 -35.83 -25.93 9.38
CA GLY A 126 -34.96 -25.87 8.21
C GLY A 126 -35.66 -25.95 6.83
N GLU A 127 -36.87 -26.50 6.74
CA GLU A 127 -37.66 -26.50 5.49
C GLU A 127 -38.41 -25.18 5.27
N PHE A 128 -38.57 -24.38 6.33
CA PHE A 128 -39.29 -23.10 6.30
C PHE A 128 -38.38 -21.91 5.90
N LEU A 129 -37.05 -22.07 5.96
CA LEU A 129 -36.11 -21.00 5.62
C LEU A 129 -35.78 -21.02 4.11
N LEU A 130 -36.61 -20.24 3.39
CA LEU A 130 -36.54 -19.74 2.01
C LEU A 130 -37.06 -20.68 0.89
N LYS A 131 -38.12 -20.21 0.21
CA LYS A 131 -38.72 -20.79 -1.01
C LYS A 131 -37.65 -21.17 -2.05
N ARG A 132 -37.77 -22.33 -2.73
CA ARG A 132 -36.82 -22.86 -3.73
C ARG A 132 -36.32 -21.84 -4.78
N LYS A 133 -37.18 -20.90 -5.24
CA LYS A 133 -36.79 -19.80 -6.14
C LYS A 133 -35.82 -18.80 -5.51
N LEU A 134 -36.02 -18.47 -4.24
CA LEU A 134 -35.17 -17.56 -3.48
C LEU A 134 -33.78 -18.19 -3.24
N ARG A 135 -33.73 -19.52 -3.08
CA ARG A 135 -32.47 -20.28 -3.01
C ARG A 135 -31.66 -20.16 -4.31
N THR A 136 -32.28 -20.39 -5.47
CA THR A 136 -31.61 -20.22 -6.77
C THR A 136 -31.17 -18.78 -7.00
N GLY A 137 -31.99 -17.79 -6.63
CA GLY A 137 -31.63 -16.37 -6.74
C GLY A 137 -30.39 -15.99 -5.93
N ILE A 138 -30.29 -16.47 -4.68
CA ILE A 138 -29.12 -16.25 -3.82
C ILE A 138 -27.87 -16.91 -4.40
N MET A 139 -27.97 -18.15 -4.91
CA MET A 139 -26.85 -18.85 -5.54
C MET A 139 -26.32 -18.11 -6.78
N VAL A 140 -27.23 -17.64 -7.64
CA VAL A 140 -26.87 -16.85 -8.83
C VAL A 140 -26.23 -15.53 -8.43
N LEU A 141 -26.80 -14.83 -7.44
CA LEU A 141 -26.23 -13.58 -6.94
C LEU A 141 -24.83 -13.79 -6.34
N ALA A 142 -24.63 -14.85 -5.56
CA ALA A 142 -23.34 -15.20 -4.98
C ALA A 142 -22.30 -15.53 -6.08
N LEU A 143 -22.70 -16.29 -7.10
CA LEU A 143 -21.85 -16.60 -8.26
C LEU A 143 -21.45 -15.31 -9.00
N LEU A 144 -22.41 -14.44 -9.31
CA LEU A 144 -22.13 -13.16 -9.98
C LEU A 144 -21.21 -12.27 -9.14
N ALA A 145 -21.48 -12.14 -7.84
CA ALA A 145 -20.66 -11.32 -6.95
C ALA A 145 -19.21 -11.83 -6.85
N ASN A 146 -19.01 -13.15 -6.75
CA ASN A 146 -17.67 -13.75 -6.73
C ASN A 146 -16.97 -13.69 -8.09
N THR A 147 -17.72 -13.71 -9.20
CA THR A 147 -17.18 -13.51 -10.55
C THR A 147 -16.66 -12.09 -10.72
N VAL A 148 -17.46 -11.09 -10.32
CA VAL A 148 -17.04 -9.69 -10.33
C VAL A 148 -15.81 -9.50 -9.43
N LEU A 149 -15.85 -10.00 -8.19
CA LEU A 149 -14.74 -9.88 -7.26
C LEU A 149 -13.45 -10.52 -7.77
N PHE A 150 -13.53 -11.72 -8.35
CA PHE A 150 -12.37 -12.36 -8.99
C PHE A 150 -11.80 -11.46 -10.08
N GLY A 151 -12.65 -10.91 -10.96
CA GLY A 151 -12.23 -9.96 -11.98
C GLY A 151 -11.55 -8.71 -11.40
N LEU A 152 -12.07 -8.15 -10.31
CA LEU A 152 -11.47 -7.01 -9.61
C LEU A 152 -10.11 -7.34 -8.97
N CYS A 153 -9.98 -8.52 -8.37
CA CYS A 153 -8.70 -8.97 -7.81
C CYS A 153 -7.66 -9.21 -8.91
N MET A 154 -8.07 -9.84 -10.02
CA MET A 154 -7.21 -10.04 -11.19
C MET A 154 -6.78 -8.70 -11.79
N ASP A 155 -7.70 -7.74 -11.91
CA ASP A 155 -7.37 -6.37 -12.35
C ASP A 155 -6.39 -5.71 -11.36
N PHE A 156 -6.64 -5.75 -10.05
CA PHE A 156 -5.73 -5.14 -9.08
C PHE A 156 -4.31 -5.73 -9.12
N VAL A 157 -4.18 -7.05 -9.28
CA VAL A 157 -2.87 -7.72 -9.36
C VAL A 157 -2.21 -7.41 -10.70
N PHE A 158 -2.85 -7.78 -11.81
CA PHE A 158 -2.17 -7.84 -13.11
C PHE A 158 -2.29 -6.58 -13.95
N ARG A 159 -3.23 -5.65 -13.65
CA ARG A 159 -3.42 -4.46 -14.49
C ARG A 159 -2.15 -3.61 -14.63
N PRO A 160 -1.39 -3.30 -13.55
CA PRO A 160 -0.16 -2.53 -13.70
C PRO A 160 0.80 -3.21 -14.67
N PHE A 161 1.04 -4.51 -14.53
CA PHE A 161 2.00 -5.24 -15.37
C PHE A 161 1.55 -5.43 -16.82
N LEU A 162 0.25 -5.70 -17.04
CA LEU A 162 -0.28 -5.99 -18.37
C LEU A 162 -0.47 -4.74 -19.23
N PHE A 163 -0.77 -3.59 -18.61
CA PHE A 163 -1.16 -2.38 -19.33
C PHE A 163 -0.22 -1.20 -19.13
N ALA A 164 0.58 -1.16 -18.05
CA ALA A 164 1.48 -0.06 -17.77
C ALA A 164 2.86 -0.34 -18.40
N LYS A 165 3.00 0.04 -19.67
CA LYS A 165 4.28 0.00 -20.39
C LYS A 165 4.99 1.33 -20.17
N HIS A 166 6.05 1.33 -19.38
CA HIS A 166 6.84 2.53 -19.04
C HIS A 166 8.30 2.43 -19.50
N HIS A 167 8.59 1.59 -20.49
CA HIS A 167 9.95 1.44 -21.04
C HIS A 167 10.47 2.74 -21.68
N ASP A 168 9.55 3.56 -22.16
CA ASP A 168 9.78 4.89 -22.72
C ASP A 168 9.65 6.01 -21.68
N LEU A 169 9.82 5.73 -20.39
CA LEU A 169 9.82 6.77 -19.36
C LEU A 169 10.97 7.77 -19.61
N GLU A 170 10.62 9.04 -19.73
CA GLU A 170 11.57 10.14 -19.81
C GLU A 170 11.32 11.10 -18.65
N MET A 171 12.32 11.32 -17.81
CA MET A 171 12.17 12.19 -16.65
C MET A 171 13.49 12.68 -16.07
N THR A 172 13.40 13.71 -15.24
CA THR A 172 14.50 14.18 -14.39
C THR A 172 13.98 14.48 -13.00
N ARG A 173 14.83 14.33 -11.98
CA ARG A 173 14.52 14.76 -10.62
C ARG A 173 15.75 15.27 -9.89
N VAL A 174 15.52 16.09 -8.88
CA VAL A 174 16.56 16.59 -7.98
C VAL A 174 16.80 15.57 -6.87
N GLY A 175 18.06 15.20 -6.70
CA GLY A 175 18.55 14.31 -5.63
C GLY A 175 19.00 15.09 -4.41
N GLY A 176 20.12 14.68 -3.82
CA GLY A 176 20.77 15.40 -2.74
C GLY A 176 21.34 16.74 -3.20
N VAL A 177 21.03 17.79 -2.44
CA VAL A 177 21.49 19.16 -2.68
C VAL A 177 22.15 19.71 -1.42
N GLY A 178 23.45 19.94 -1.48
CA GLY A 178 24.19 20.56 -0.39
C GLY A 178 24.39 22.07 -0.59
N PRO A 179 25.22 22.71 0.25
CA PRO A 179 25.55 24.13 0.10
C PRO A 179 26.35 24.44 -1.16
N SER A 180 27.12 23.47 -1.66
CA SER A 180 28.04 23.67 -2.79
C SER A 180 27.90 22.62 -3.89
N PHE A 181 26.92 21.73 -3.80
CA PHE A 181 26.70 20.69 -4.79
C PHE A 181 25.21 20.38 -4.99
N ALA A 182 24.88 19.82 -6.14
CA ALA A 182 23.58 19.24 -6.42
C ALA A 182 23.73 17.99 -7.29
N LYS A 183 23.02 16.91 -6.96
CA LYS A 183 22.92 15.72 -7.78
C LYS A 183 21.58 15.68 -8.50
N ILE A 184 21.60 15.50 -9.81
CA ILE A 184 20.41 15.50 -10.66
C ILE A 184 20.34 14.16 -11.38
N PHE A 185 19.18 13.51 -11.33
CA PHE A 185 18.92 12.25 -12.04
C PHE A 185 18.25 12.50 -13.37
N LEU A 186 18.63 11.71 -14.38
CA LEU A 186 17.99 11.61 -15.69
C LEU A 186 17.64 10.15 -15.96
N ARG A 187 16.45 9.93 -16.54
CA ARG A 187 16.19 8.75 -17.38
C ARG A 187 15.83 9.20 -18.79
N SER A 188 16.51 8.67 -19.79
CA SER A 188 16.23 8.92 -21.21
C SER A 188 15.47 7.77 -21.86
N ARG A 189 14.87 8.03 -23.02
CA ARG A 189 14.22 7.02 -23.89
C ARG A 189 15.20 6.31 -24.83
N ARG A 190 16.38 6.88 -25.05
CA ARG A 190 17.34 6.41 -26.04
C ARG A 190 18.76 6.42 -25.48
N SER A 191 19.63 5.63 -26.10
CA SER A 191 21.05 5.69 -25.80
C SER A 191 21.65 7.02 -26.25
N ALA A 192 22.43 7.64 -25.37
CA ALA A 192 23.10 8.90 -25.65
C ALA A 192 24.27 9.12 -24.69
N MET A 193 25.22 9.94 -25.11
CA MET A 193 26.12 10.63 -24.19
C MET A 193 25.46 11.96 -23.82
N VAL A 194 25.39 12.26 -22.53
CA VAL A 194 24.64 13.40 -22.02
C VAL A 194 25.52 14.33 -21.19
N SER A 195 25.13 15.60 -21.12
CA SER A 195 25.72 16.59 -20.24
C SER A 195 24.64 17.26 -19.38
N LEU A 196 25.00 17.58 -18.15
CA LEU A 196 24.19 18.39 -17.24
C LEU A 196 24.70 19.82 -17.25
N ASP A 197 23.85 20.76 -17.65
CA ASP A 197 24.13 22.18 -17.55
C ASP A 197 23.33 22.81 -16.41
N TYR A 198 23.83 23.91 -15.86
CA TYR A 198 23.17 24.74 -14.87
C TYR A 198 23.41 26.23 -15.13
N LYS A 199 22.56 27.07 -14.54
CA LYS A 199 22.79 28.51 -14.45
C LYS A 199 22.09 29.07 -13.22
N ARG A 200 22.57 30.19 -12.69
CA ARG A 200 21.86 30.89 -11.61
C ARG A 200 20.52 31.42 -12.14
N SER A 201 19.45 31.22 -11.38
CA SER A 201 18.12 31.67 -11.79
C SER A 201 18.00 33.19 -11.65
N GLY A 202 17.32 33.83 -12.61
CA GLY A 202 17.07 35.28 -12.59
C GLY A 202 18.28 36.16 -12.96
N THR A 203 19.40 35.57 -13.37
CA THR A 203 20.56 36.30 -13.90
C THR A 203 20.65 36.19 -15.43
N SER A 204 21.44 37.06 -16.05
CA SER A 204 21.82 36.98 -17.46
C SER A 204 22.99 36.02 -17.70
N ASP A 205 23.29 35.14 -16.74
CA ASP A 205 24.43 34.24 -16.82
C ASP A 205 24.21 33.20 -17.92
N ASP A 206 25.28 32.90 -18.65
CA ASP A 206 25.30 31.79 -19.59
C ASP A 206 25.23 30.45 -18.85
N TRP A 207 24.74 29.42 -19.56
CA TRP A 207 24.73 28.06 -19.05
C TRP A 207 26.17 27.57 -18.86
N ALA A 208 26.49 27.15 -17.63
CA ALA A 208 27.71 26.42 -17.32
C ALA A 208 27.44 24.92 -17.32
N THR A 209 28.46 24.11 -17.62
CA THR A 209 28.33 22.66 -17.62
C THR A 209 28.84 22.09 -16.29
N CYS A 210 28.01 21.29 -15.61
CA CYS A 210 28.36 20.57 -14.40
C CYS A 210 29.25 19.37 -14.71
N GLU A 211 28.78 18.55 -15.65
CA GLU A 211 29.36 17.26 -15.96
C GLU A 211 29.02 16.88 -17.41
N THR A 212 29.96 16.22 -18.09
CA THR A 212 29.84 15.78 -19.49
C THR A 212 30.20 14.32 -19.62
N GLY A 213 29.70 13.68 -20.67
CA GLY A 213 30.11 12.33 -21.02
C GLY A 213 29.46 11.26 -20.14
N LEU A 214 28.31 11.58 -19.55
CA LEU A 214 27.50 10.62 -18.82
C LEU A 214 26.79 9.72 -19.83
N GLU A 215 26.98 8.42 -19.71
CA GLU A 215 26.42 7.44 -20.65
C GLU A 215 25.04 6.96 -20.16
N VAL A 216 24.00 7.14 -20.97
CA VAL A 216 22.69 6.50 -20.76
C VAL A 216 22.55 5.36 -21.77
N VAL A 217 22.44 4.12 -21.29
CA VAL A 217 22.50 2.89 -22.11
C VAL A 217 21.58 1.80 -21.59
N PRO A 218 21.27 0.74 -22.38
CA PRO A 218 20.39 -0.33 -21.92
C PRO A 218 20.87 -1.01 -20.63
N SER A 219 22.19 -1.13 -20.42
CA SER A 219 22.78 -1.80 -19.26
C SER A 219 22.50 -1.09 -17.93
N ASN A 220 22.29 0.23 -17.93
CA ASN A 220 21.89 1.05 -16.78
C ASN A 220 20.42 1.52 -16.87
N ASP A 221 19.62 0.90 -17.74
CA ASP A 221 18.22 1.27 -18.01
C ASP A 221 18.05 2.75 -18.39
N TYR A 222 19.02 3.27 -19.15
CA TYR A 222 19.06 4.63 -19.67
C TYR A 222 19.06 5.70 -18.57
N THR A 223 19.61 5.36 -17.40
CA THR A 223 19.71 6.28 -16.26
C THR A 223 21.08 6.95 -16.20
N ALA A 224 21.12 8.19 -15.71
CA ALA A 224 22.35 8.89 -15.36
C ALA A 224 22.13 9.78 -14.14
N VAL A 225 23.18 10.01 -13.37
CA VAL A 225 23.21 11.00 -12.28
C VAL A 225 24.37 11.95 -12.53
N GLY A 226 24.06 13.22 -12.73
CA GLY A 226 25.05 14.29 -12.91
C GLY A 226 25.24 15.07 -11.62
N THR A 227 26.47 15.50 -11.34
CA THR A 227 26.82 16.25 -10.14
C THR A 227 27.34 17.64 -10.49
N CYS A 228 26.62 18.66 -10.06
CA CYS A 228 27.08 20.04 -10.04
C CYS A 228 27.87 20.30 -8.77
N THR A 229 29.02 20.96 -8.85
CA THR A 229 29.89 21.31 -7.71
C THR A 229 30.26 22.80 -7.75
N ASN A 230 30.94 23.29 -6.71
CA ASN A 230 31.36 24.69 -6.58
C ASN A 230 30.19 25.69 -6.67
N LEU A 231 29.01 25.27 -6.25
CA LEU A 231 27.83 26.12 -6.23
C LEU A 231 27.90 27.09 -5.04
N SER A 232 27.28 28.25 -5.18
CA SER A 232 27.06 29.15 -4.04
C SER A 232 25.93 28.63 -3.15
N PRO A 233 26.06 28.69 -1.80
CA PRO A 233 25.00 28.32 -0.86
C PRO A 233 23.74 29.20 -1.00
N ASN A 234 22.61 28.69 -0.52
CA ASN A 234 21.31 29.40 -0.49
C ASN A 234 20.97 30.13 -1.80
N THR A 235 21.20 29.47 -2.94
CA THR A 235 21.08 30.05 -4.27
C THR A 235 20.20 29.19 -5.16
N LEU A 236 19.26 29.81 -5.86
CA LEU A 236 18.39 29.16 -6.83
C LEU A 236 19.11 29.00 -8.19
N TYR A 237 19.15 27.77 -8.70
CA TYR A 237 19.71 27.43 -10.00
C TYR A 237 18.65 26.78 -10.89
N GLN A 238 18.72 27.03 -12.19
CA GLN A 238 18.04 26.24 -13.21
C GLN A 238 19.01 25.20 -13.77
N TYR A 239 18.49 24.05 -14.20
CA TYR A 239 19.29 23.00 -14.82
C TYR A 239 18.64 22.47 -16.11
N ARG A 240 19.45 21.84 -16.97
CA ARG A 240 18.98 21.15 -18.17
C ARG A 240 19.90 20.01 -18.57
N TRP A 241 19.34 19.06 -19.30
CA TRP A 241 20.07 17.94 -19.89
C TRP A 241 20.18 18.11 -21.40
N LYS A 242 21.38 17.89 -21.94
CA LYS A 242 21.63 17.89 -23.38
C LYS A 242 22.27 16.57 -23.80
N ASP A 243 22.04 16.17 -25.04
CA ASP A 243 22.87 15.14 -25.69
C ASP A 243 24.17 15.74 -26.27
N SER A 244 24.99 14.87 -26.87
CA SER A 244 26.25 15.25 -27.54
C SER A 244 26.07 16.22 -28.72
N GLU A 245 24.87 16.31 -29.29
CA GLU A 245 24.53 17.25 -30.37
C GLU A 245 24.04 18.60 -29.83
N GLY A 246 23.90 18.73 -28.50
CA GLY A 246 23.40 19.92 -27.84
C GLY A 246 21.87 20.00 -27.77
N SER A 247 21.16 18.96 -28.21
CA SER A 247 19.69 18.91 -28.20
C SER A 247 19.16 18.62 -26.80
N SER A 248 18.03 19.24 -26.44
CA SER A 248 17.35 18.97 -25.17
C SER A 248 16.82 17.53 -25.14
N LEU A 249 17.09 16.83 -24.04
CA LEU A 249 16.63 15.44 -23.85
C LEU A 249 15.22 15.31 -23.30
N LEU A 250 14.63 16.39 -22.79
CA LEU A 250 13.35 16.37 -22.08
C LEU A 250 12.30 17.27 -22.73
N GLY A 251 12.50 17.66 -24.00
CA GLY A 251 11.65 18.60 -24.72
C GLY A 251 12.16 20.05 -24.70
N ASP A 252 11.61 20.88 -25.59
CA ASP A 252 11.98 22.29 -25.72
C ASP A 252 11.36 23.12 -24.58
N ARG A 253 12.19 23.92 -23.88
CA ARG A 253 11.81 24.78 -22.73
C ARG A 253 11.36 24.09 -21.45
N ASP A 254 11.48 22.76 -21.38
CA ASP A 254 11.15 22.00 -20.17
C ASP A 254 11.99 22.39 -18.93
N TRP A 255 13.11 23.10 -19.15
CA TRP A 255 13.96 23.65 -18.09
C TRP A 255 13.31 24.78 -17.27
N GLU A 256 12.22 25.40 -17.74
CA GLU A 256 11.55 26.48 -17.00
C GLU A 256 11.07 26.03 -15.61
N ASN A 257 10.69 24.76 -15.48
CA ASN A 257 10.27 24.13 -14.22
C ASN A 257 11.35 23.21 -13.62
N MET A 258 12.58 23.21 -14.16
CA MET A 258 13.71 22.45 -13.63
C MET A 258 14.67 23.37 -12.89
N HIS A 259 14.57 23.37 -11.57
CA HIS A 259 15.41 24.20 -10.73
C HIS A 259 15.73 23.49 -9.42
N PHE A 260 16.70 23.99 -8.67
CA PHE A 260 16.93 23.57 -7.30
C PHE A 260 17.54 24.75 -6.52
N THR A 261 17.36 24.75 -5.21
CA THR A 261 17.98 25.74 -4.32
C THR A 261 19.04 25.04 -3.49
N THR A 262 20.28 25.51 -3.55
CA THR A 262 21.36 24.99 -2.70
C THR A 262 21.06 25.22 -1.23
N ALA A 263 21.47 24.29 -0.38
CA ALA A 263 21.28 24.44 1.07
C ALA A 263 22.00 25.70 1.59
N PRO A 264 21.58 26.26 2.73
CA PRO A 264 22.36 27.25 3.48
C PRO A 264 23.75 26.71 3.81
N ALA A 265 24.71 27.61 4.08
CA ALA A 265 26.06 27.17 4.41
C ALA A 265 26.04 26.27 5.65
N THR A 266 26.92 25.25 5.68
CA THR A 266 26.99 24.34 6.83
C THR A 266 27.25 25.14 8.11
N LEU A 267 26.52 24.80 9.17
CA LEU A 267 26.53 25.47 10.48
C LEU A 267 25.87 26.85 10.53
N GLU A 268 25.30 27.34 9.42
CA GLU A 268 24.52 28.58 9.37
C GLU A 268 23.14 28.39 10.03
N PRO A 269 22.77 29.20 11.03
CA PRO A 269 21.42 29.20 11.59
C PRO A 269 20.37 29.52 10.52
N THR A 270 19.37 28.65 10.40
CA THR A 270 18.41 28.72 9.30
C THR A 270 16.99 28.43 9.77
N ARG A 271 16.01 28.88 8.97
CA ARG A 271 14.62 28.47 9.08
C ARG A 271 14.22 27.80 7.79
N TYR A 272 13.77 26.55 7.87
CA TYR A 272 13.38 25.75 6.71
C TYR A 272 12.40 24.67 7.10
N SER A 273 11.76 24.08 6.10
CA SER A 273 10.87 22.94 6.29
C SER A 273 11.30 21.76 5.44
N PHE A 274 11.14 20.54 5.95
CA PHE A 274 11.30 19.31 5.18
C PHE A 274 10.18 18.33 5.52
N ALA A 275 9.83 17.48 4.57
CA ALA A 275 8.84 16.43 4.77
C ALA A 275 9.51 15.06 4.86
N PHE A 276 8.87 14.13 5.57
CA PHE A 276 9.28 12.73 5.60
C PHE A 276 8.07 11.80 5.66
N THR A 277 8.28 10.60 5.12
CA THR A 277 7.29 9.51 5.05
C THR A 277 7.97 8.25 4.51
N SER A 278 7.25 7.15 4.38
CA SER A 278 7.64 5.91 3.67
C SER A 278 6.39 5.26 3.07
N CYS A 279 6.55 4.11 2.41
CA CYS A 279 5.45 3.24 1.99
C CYS A 279 4.50 3.89 0.97
N VAL A 280 4.81 3.72 -0.31
CA VAL A 280 3.96 4.16 -1.42
C VAL A 280 3.59 3.01 -2.34
N LYS A 281 2.29 2.74 -2.43
CA LYS A 281 1.69 1.84 -3.41
C LYS A 281 0.81 2.63 -4.38
N PRO A 282 1.27 2.89 -5.60
CA PRO A 282 0.42 3.52 -6.61
C PRO A 282 -0.82 2.68 -6.89
N GLY A 283 -1.96 3.34 -7.04
CA GLY A 283 -3.27 2.70 -7.22
C GLY A 283 -3.94 2.23 -5.93
N PHE A 284 -3.40 2.56 -4.75
CA PHE A 284 -4.03 2.25 -3.46
C PHE A 284 -4.73 3.49 -2.84
N PRO A 285 -5.92 3.34 -2.22
CA PRO A 285 -6.77 2.15 -2.22
C PRO A 285 -7.33 1.86 -3.62
N TYR A 286 -7.61 0.58 -3.89
CA TYR A 286 -8.12 0.17 -5.20
C TYR A 286 -9.46 0.86 -5.54
N GLY A 287 -9.57 1.39 -6.76
CA GLY A 287 -10.78 2.04 -7.24
C GLY A 287 -10.97 1.92 -8.76
N THR A 288 -12.09 1.34 -9.19
CA THR A 288 -12.41 1.07 -10.61
C THR A 288 -12.78 2.32 -11.41
N LYS A 289 -13.26 3.38 -10.74
CA LYS A 289 -13.73 4.62 -11.38
C LYS A 289 -12.65 5.69 -11.55
N ARG A 290 -11.43 5.44 -11.05
CA ARG A 290 -10.30 6.39 -11.00
C ARG A 290 -8.98 5.69 -11.30
N ILE A 291 -8.98 4.89 -12.36
CA ILE A 291 -7.74 4.53 -13.05
C ILE A 291 -7.10 5.88 -13.43
N GLU A 292 -5.93 6.18 -12.87
CA GLU A 292 -5.17 7.44 -13.03
C GLU A 292 -5.63 8.70 -12.25
N LYS A 293 -5.50 8.72 -10.92
CA LYS A 293 -5.23 10.01 -10.23
C LYS A 293 -4.00 9.93 -9.32
N GLY A 294 -2.90 9.53 -9.93
CA GLY A 294 -1.56 9.78 -9.42
C GLY A 294 -1.25 9.22 -8.02
N ILE A 295 -0.26 9.82 -7.37
CA ILE A 295 0.15 9.53 -6.00
C ILE A 295 -0.12 10.80 -5.22
N ARG A 296 -1.33 10.89 -4.64
CA ARG A 296 -1.82 12.11 -4.00
C ARG A 296 -0.85 12.61 -2.94
N GLY A 297 -0.24 11.73 -2.15
CA GLY A 297 0.75 12.13 -1.14
C GLY A 297 1.86 13.03 -1.69
N PHE A 298 2.44 12.69 -2.85
CA PHE A 298 3.49 13.50 -3.49
C PHE A 298 2.97 14.83 -4.01
N ARG A 299 1.80 14.84 -4.66
CA ARG A 299 1.17 16.10 -5.13
C ARG A 299 0.98 17.10 -4.00
N GLU A 300 0.61 16.61 -2.82
CA GLU A 300 0.22 17.44 -1.69
C GLU A 300 1.46 17.96 -0.95
N MET A 301 2.53 17.15 -0.88
CA MET A 301 3.86 17.63 -0.51
C MET A 301 4.35 18.73 -1.47
N GLY A 302 4.13 18.57 -2.78
CA GLY A 302 4.53 19.56 -3.79
C GLY A 302 3.82 20.92 -3.69
N LYS A 303 2.75 21.03 -2.89
CA LYS A 303 2.09 22.32 -2.59
C LYS A 303 2.71 23.06 -1.40
N GLN A 304 3.54 22.39 -0.62
CA GLN A 304 4.15 22.94 0.59
C GLN A 304 5.48 23.63 0.27
N ASP A 305 5.84 24.62 1.08
CA ASP A 305 7.17 25.25 1.02
C ASP A 305 8.21 24.35 1.69
N LEU A 306 8.70 23.36 0.95
CA LEU A 306 9.67 22.37 1.40
C LEU A 306 11.03 22.62 0.78
N SER A 307 12.07 22.50 1.60
CA SER A 307 13.47 22.52 1.15
C SER A 307 13.93 21.17 0.60
N PHE A 308 13.38 20.07 1.12
CA PHE A 308 13.61 18.71 0.62
C PHE A 308 12.58 17.74 1.20
N VAL A 309 12.54 16.52 0.63
CA VAL A 309 11.82 15.36 1.15
C VAL A 309 12.80 14.26 1.50
N MET A 310 12.58 13.61 2.64
CA MET A 310 13.31 12.42 3.06
C MET A 310 12.37 11.22 3.08
N PHE A 311 12.54 10.32 2.12
CA PHE A 311 11.68 9.14 1.95
C PHE A 311 12.35 7.90 2.57
N LEU A 312 11.67 7.29 3.53
CA LEU A 312 12.26 6.36 4.50
C LEU A 312 12.12 4.89 4.09
N GLY A 313 12.12 4.61 2.78
CA GLY A 313 11.97 3.26 2.22
C GLY A 313 10.53 2.89 1.85
N ASP A 314 10.37 1.71 1.25
CA ASP A 314 9.15 1.28 0.56
C ASP A 314 8.68 2.29 -0.50
N LEU A 315 9.64 2.86 -1.22
CA LEU A 315 9.43 3.66 -2.43
C LEU A 315 8.82 2.80 -3.54
N ILE A 316 9.19 1.51 -3.58
CA ILE A 316 8.52 0.51 -4.38
C ILE A 316 8.09 -0.67 -3.51
N TYR A 317 7.03 -1.35 -3.96
CA TYR A 317 6.63 -2.67 -3.46
C TYR A 317 6.89 -3.70 -4.55
N ALA A 318 8.08 -4.31 -4.54
CA ALA A 318 8.52 -5.26 -5.57
C ALA A 318 7.84 -6.65 -5.46
N ASP A 319 7.40 -6.99 -4.26
CA ASP A 319 6.89 -8.30 -3.88
C ASP A 319 5.38 -8.32 -3.56
N ALA A 320 4.72 -7.17 -3.75
CA ALA A 320 3.38 -6.89 -3.25
C ALA A 320 2.53 -6.21 -4.34
N PRO A 321 1.34 -6.73 -4.69
CA PRO A 321 0.64 -7.90 -4.11
C PRO A 321 1.21 -9.28 -4.47
N HIS A 322 2.12 -9.31 -5.42
CA HIS A 322 2.73 -10.51 -5.93
C HIS A 322 4.16 -10.19 -6.33
N LEU A 323 5.07 -11.13 -6.15
CA LEU A 323 6.42 -11.05 -6.66
C LEU A 323 6.43 -11.55 -8.11
N TYR A 324 6.65 -10.64 -9.05
CA TYR A 324 6.60 -10.95 -10.49
C TYR A 324 7.89 -11.53 -11.04
N GLY A 325 9.01 -11.30 -10.35
CA GLY A 325 10.34 -11.69 -10.76
C GLY A 325 11.37 -11.20 -9.75
N THR A 326 12.56 -11.79 -9.81
CA THR A 326 13.72 -11.47 -8.96
C THR A 326 14.90 -10.94 -9.76
N ASP A 327 14.70 -10.72 -11.06
CA ASP A 327 15.68 -10.13 -11.97
C ASP A 327 15.63 -8.60 -11.92
N VAL A 328 16.72 -7.96 -12.37
CA VAL A 328 16.87 -6.50 -12.30
C VAL A 328 15.80 -5.76 -13.12
N ASP A 329 15.32 -6.32 -14.23
CA ASP A 329 14.34 -5.65 -15.09
C ASP A 329 12.96 -5.59 -14.45
N THR A 330 12.62 -6.58 -13.62
CA THR A 330 11.44 -6.55 -12.75
C THR A 330 11.52 -5.39 -11.74
N TYR A 331 12.62 -5.25 -11.00
CA TYR A 331 12.78 -4.13 -10.04
C TYR A 331 12.77 -2.77 -10.74
N ARG A 332 13.46 -2.63 -11.87
CA ARG A 332 13.42 -1.42 -12.70
C ARG A 332 12.02 -1.08 -13.18
N TRP A 333 11.19 -2.08 -13.51
CA TRP A 333 9.81 -1.85 -13.89
C TRP A 333 9.03 -1.16 -12.77
N HIS A 334 9.21 -1.56 -11.51
CA HIS A 334 8.55 -0.91 -10.38
C HIS A 334 8.94 0.55 -10.22
N TYR A 335 10.22 0.88 -10.37
CA TYR A 335 10.68 2.28 -10.35
C TYR A 335 10.11 3.09 -11.52
N ARG A 336 10.14 2.56 -12.74
CA ARG A 336 9.55 3.24 -13.91
C ARG A 336 8.04 3.47 -13.71
N TYR A 337 7.34 2.48 -13.18
CA TYR A 337 5.91 2.59 -12.87
C TYR A 337 5.63 3.67 -11.81
N LEU A 338 6.42 3.75 -10.75
CA LEU A 338 6.27 4.82 -9.76
C LEU A 338 6.53 6.20 -10.41
N TYR A 339 7.67 6.35 -11.06
CA TYR A 339 8.17 7.61 -11.59
C TYR A 339 7.40 8.14 -12.81
N SER A 340 6.62 7.28 -13.48
CA SER A 340 5.74 7.70 -14.58
C SER A 340 4.51 8.49 -14.10
N HIS A 341 4.22 8.52 -12.80
CA HIS A 341 3.09 9.29 -12.27
C HIS A 341 3.42 10.79 -12.27
N ALA A 342 2.54 11.61 -12.87
CA ALA A 342 2.71 13.06 -12.96
C ALA A 342 2.93 13.72 -11.59
N ASP A 343 2.19 13.28 -10.55
CA ASP A 343 2.34 13.78 -9.18
C ASP A 343 3.78 13.65 -8.64
N PHE A 344 4.53 12.62 -9.06
CA PHE A 344 5.94 12.46 -8.72
C PHE A 344 6.82 13.30 -9.66
N LYS A 345 6.65 13.10 -10.97
CA LYS A 345 7.49 13.74 -11.99
C LYS A 345 7.50 15.27 -11.87
N ASP A 346 6.33 15.88 -11.69
CA ASP A 346 6.19 17.33 -11.67
C ASP A 346 6.72 17.93 -10.37
N THR A 347 6.54 17.25 -9.24
CA THR A 347 7.00 17.69 -7.92
C THR A 347 8.53 17.63 -7.78
N PHE A 348 9.13 16.51 -8.15
CA PHE A 348 10.55 16.25 -7.85
C PHE A 348 11.51 16.74 -8.93
N ARG A 349 10.99 17.38 -9.99
CA ARG A 349 11.79 18.19 -10.92
C ARG A 349 12.44 19.39 -10.25
N SER A 350 11.89 19.87 -9.14
CA SER A 350 12.45 21.01 -8.39
C SER A 350 12.65 20.81 -6.90
N LEU A 351 11.95 19.83 -6.29
CA LEU A 351 12.09 19.51 -4.89
C LEU A 351 13.15 18.41 -4.68
N PRO A 352 14.23 18.65 -3.92
CA PRO A 352 15.20 17.61 -3.59
C PRO A 352 14.55 16.40 -2.91
N PHE A 353 14.85 15.21 -3.42
CA PHE A 353 14.31 13.94 -2.93
C PHE A 353 15.45 13.01 -2.50
N LEU A 354 15.60 12.85 -1.18
CA LEU A 354 16.54 11.94 -0.54
C LEU A 354 15.78 10.67 -0.16
N THR A 355 16.39 9.50 -0.35
CA THR A 355 15.70 8.23 -0.08
C THR A 355 16.64 7.17 0.45
N ILE A 356 16.12 6.35 1.36
CA ILE A 356 16.67 5.03 1.70
C ILE A 356 15.76 3.95 1.15
N TYR A 357 16.24 2.71 1.17
CA TYR A 357 15.42 1.54 0.94
C TYR A 357 14.98 0.92 2.26
N ASP A 358 13.90 0.17 2.22
CA ASP A 358 13.46 -0.76 3.25
C ASP A 358 13.29 -2.16 2.62
N ASP A 359 12.54 -3.06 3.25
CA ASP A 359 12.40 -4.44 2.79
C ASP A 359 11.67 -4.57 1.47
N HIS A 360 10.61 -3.80 1.21
CA HIS A 360 9.82 -3.97 0.00
C HIS A 360 10.51 -3.51 -1.30
N GLU A 361 11.65 -2.82 -1.19
CA GLU A 361 12.60 -2.67 -2.29
C GLU A 361 13.24 -3.99 -2.74
N ILE A 362 13.28 -4.99 -1.85
CA ILE A 362 13.93 -6.28 -2.05
C ILE A 362 12.88 -7.39 -1.97
N LEU A 363 12.47 -7.75 -0.75
CA LEU A 363 11.42 -8.68 -0.35
C LEU A 363 11.03 -8.35 1.10
N ASN A 364 9.75 -8.36 1.47
CA ASN A 364 9.31 -8.10 2.86
C ASN A 364 10.12 -8.89 3.91
N ASP A 365 10.37 -8.25 5.03
CA ASP A 365 11.22 -8.66 6.14
C ASP A 365 12.67 -8.99 5.75
N TRP A 366 13.17 -8.51 4.61
CA TRP A 366 14.53 -8.82 4.13
C TRP A 366 15.61 -8.65 5.20
N GLU A 367 16.52 -9.61 5.28
CA GLU A 367 17.60 -9.64 6.27
C GLU A 367 18.92 -10.11 5.62
N SER A 368 19.84 -9.15 5.35
CA SER A 368 21.31 -9.24 5.14
C SER A 368 21.96 -10.44 4.42
N ASP A 369 21.25 -11.33 3.72
CA ASP A 369 21.91 -12.47 3.08
C ASP A 369 22.73 -12.11 1.81
N HIS A 370 22.56 -10.88 1.29
CA HIS A 370 23.15 -10.34 0.05
C HIS A 370 23.11 -11.28 -1.17
N GLN A 371 22.36 -12.38 -1.08
CA GLN A 371 22.10 -13.32 -2.15
C GLN A 371 20.93 -12.81 -2.98
N ALA A 372 20.62 -13.52 -4.05
CA ALA A 372 19.43 -13.21 -4.84
C ALA A 372 18.18 -13.15 -3.93
N PRO A 373 17.35 -12.10 -4.03
CA PRO A 373 17.35 -11.09 -5.09
C PRO A 373 18.13 -9.79 -4.83
N TYR A 374 18.86 -9.66 -3.71
CA TYR A 374 19.50 -8.39 -3.31
C TYR A 374 20.36 -7.73 -4.39
N PRO A 375 21.27 -8.42 -5.12
CA PRO A 375 22.08 -7.76 -6.14
C PRO A 375 21.25 -7.10 -7.24
N ALA A 376 20.12 -7.72 -7.64
CA ALA A 376 19.22 -7.17 -8.64
C ALA A 376 18.42 -5.97 -8.09
N ALA A 377 17.86 -6.13 -6.89
CA ALA A 377 17.13 -5.08 -6.19
C ALA A 377 18.00 -3.83 -5.94
N PHE A 378 19.18 -4.03 -5.36
CA PHE A 378 20.11 -2.96 -5.02
C PHE A 378 20.68 -2.25 -6.26
N LYS A 379 20.90 -3.00 -7.37
CA LYS A 379 21.27 -2.39 -8.66
C LYS A 379 20.19 -1.45 -9.17
N ALA A 380 18.92 -1.88 -9.16
CA ALA A 380 17.80 -1.05 -9.57
C ALA A 380 17.60 0.15 -8.62
N PHE A 381 17.72 -0.06 -7.30
CA PHE A 381 17.71 1.02 -6.31
C PHE A 381 18.80 2.06 -6.60
N ASN A 382 20.03 1.63 -6.89
CA ASN A 382 21.11 2.55 -7.21
C ASN A 382 20.82 3.37 -8.47
N GLU A 383 20.42 2.71 -9.55
CA GLU A 383 20.09 3.36 -10.82
C GLU A 383 19.03 4.45 -10.64
N TYR A 384 17.97 4.19 -9.87
CA TYR A 384 16.81 5.08 -9.77
C TYR A 384 16.79 6.00 -8.57
N ALA A 385 17.47 5.65 -7.49
CA ALA A 385 17.32 6.25 -6.16
C ALA A 385 18.67 6.53 -5.49
N GLY A 386 19.42 5.48 -5.16
CA GLY A 386 20.61 5.54 -4.31
C GLY A 386 21.70 6.48 -4.81
N LEU A 387 22.05 6.45 -6.10
CA LEU A 387 23.16 7.25 -6.64
C LEU A 387 22.94 8.76 -6.52
N THR A 388 21.68 9.18 -6.35
CA THR A 388 21.31 10.59 -6.16
C THR A 388 21.50 11.10 -4.73
N ASN A 389 21.69 10.20 -3.75
CA ASN A 389 21.97 10.58 -2.36
C ASN A 389 23.37 11.23 -2.24
N PRO A 390 23.64 12.02 -1.20
CA PRO A 390 24.90 12.77 -1.02
C PRO A 390 26.14 11.90 -0.73
N HIS A 391 26.05 10.57 -0.87
CA HIS A 391 27.20 9.67 -0.75
C HIS A 391 28.02 9.58 -2.05
N LYS A 392 29.33 9.33 -1.92
CA LYS A 392 30.22 9.15 -3.09
C LYS A 392 30.37 7.67 -3.50
N ASP A 393 30.26 6.75 -2.56
CA ASP A 393 30.35 5.31 -2.84
C ASP A 393 28.98 4.75 -3.22
N ALA A 394 28.88 4.20 -4.43
CA ALA A 394 27.70 3.54 -4.95
C ALA A 394 27.33 2.25 -4.20
N ASN A 395 28.31 1.57 -3.57
CA ASN A 395 28.07 0.36 -2.80
C ASN A 395 27.45 0.63 -1.43
N GLN A 396 27.44 1.89 -1.00
CA GLN A 396 26.90 2.32 0.29
C GLN A 396 25.94 3.50 0.12
N SER A 397 25.26 3.58 -1.02
CA SER A 397 24.39 4.70 -1.37
C SER A 397 23.17 4.88 -0.44
N ALA A 398 22.86 3.87 0.36
CA ALA A 398 21.79 3.88 1.36
C ALA A 398 22.24 4.30 2.78
N ILE A 399 23.55 4.47 2.99
CA ILE A 399 24.10 5.04 4.22
C ILE A 399 24.72 6.37 3.84
N PHE A 400 24.24 7.47 4.42
CA PHE A 400 24.81 8.77 4.12
C PHE A 400 24.59 9.79 5.21
N GLU A 401 25.41 10.82 5.17
CA GLU A 401 25.27 12.00 5.99
C GLU A 401 24.77 13.15 5.14
N TYR A 402 23.94 13.98 5.75
CA TYR A 402 23.40 15.16 5.10
C TYR A 402 23.35 16.32 6.08
N ALA A 403 23.50 17.54 5.57
CA ALA A 403 23.47 18.75 6.37
C ALA A 403 22.65 19.83 5.66
N TYR A 404 21.87 20.56 6.44
CA TYR A 404 21.09 21.69 5.96
C TYR A 404 21.18 22.83 6.97
N GLY A 405 21.94 23.87 6.63
CA GLY A 405 22.36 24.89 7.61
C GLY A 405 23.10 24.24 8.78
N ASP A 406 22.61 24.46 10.01
CA ASP A 406 23.13 23.86 11.24
C ASP A 406 22.32 22.65 11.75
N THR A 407 21.61 21.97 10.87
CA THR A 407 21.01 20.65 11.15
C THR A 407 21.82 19.54 10.48
N ALA A 408 22.05 18.44 11.20
CA ALA A 408 22.76 17.28 10.67
C ALA A 408 21.85 16.04 10.69
N PHE A 409 21.98 15.20 9.65
CA PHE A 409 21.23 13.97 9.46
C PHE A 409 22.20 12.80 9.28
N PHE A 410 21.97 11.72 10.00
CA PHE A 410 22.63 10.44 9.78
C PHE A 410 21.62 9.43 9.30
N VAL A 411 21.80 8.97 8.07
CA VAL A 411 20.87 8.09 7.38
C VAL A 411 21.41 6.67 7.40
N MET A 412 20.66 5.79 8.05
CA MET A 412 21.04 4.41 8.33
C MET A 412 20.46 3.44 7.31
N ASP A 413 21.24 2.42 6.97
CA ASP A 413 20.79 1.20 6.32
C ASP A 413 20.49 0.16 7.40
N THR A 414 19.20 -0.13 7.58
CA THR A 414 18.67 -1.08 8.57
C THR A 414 18.24 -2.41 7.95
N ARG A 415 18.69 -2.73 6.73
CA ARG A 415 18.39 -3.99 6.02
C ARG A 415 19.66 -4.71 5.55
N GLY A 416 20.64 -3.96 5.04
CA GLY A 416 21.88 -4.48 4.48
C GLY A 416 22.81 -5.12 5.50
N TYR A 417 22.78 -4.71 6.76
CA TYR A 417 23.65 -5.25 7.83
C TYR A 417 22.90 -5.98 8.93
N ARG A 418 21.57 -6.06 8.81
CA ARG A 418 20.69 -6.56 9.84
C ARG A 418 20.84 -8.07 10.00
N ASN A 419 21.10 -8.54 11.22
CA ASN A 419 21.19 -9.95 11.55
C ASN A 419 20.58 -10.19 12.93
N PHE A 420 19.42 -10.84 12.96
CA PHE A 420 18.65 -11.16 14.16
C PHE A 420 19.38 -12.14 15.07
N GLN A 421 20.10 -13.11 14.51
CA GLN A 421 20.84 -14.11 15.29
C GLN A 421 22.03 -13.47 16.04
N GLU A 422 22.72 -12.54 15.38
CA GLU A 422 23.81 -11.75 15.98
C GLU A 422 23.30 -10.59 16.84
N GLY A 423 22.01 -10.25 16.72
CA GLY A 423 21.37 -9.17 17.47
C GLY A 423 21.86 -7.79 17.04
N THR A 424 22.20 -7.61 15.76
CA THR A 424 22.64 -6.32 15.19
C THR A 424 21.72 -5.85 14.06
N MET A 425 21.40 -4.56 14.05
CA MET A 425 20.66 -3.87 12.99
C MET A 425 21.62 -3.20 12.00
N LEU A 426 22.67 -2.55 12.51
CA LEU A 426 23.59 -1.74 11.71
C LEU A 426 24.87 -2.47 11.32
N GLY A 427 25.19 -3.58 11.97
CA GLY A 427 26.52 -4.18 11.93
C GLY A 427 27.57 -3.29 12.61
N ALA A 428 28.75 -3.85 12.85
CA ALA A 428 29.83 -3.15 13.53
C ALA A 428 30.32 -1.88 12.80
N PRO A 429 30.55 -1.87 11.46
CA PRO A 429 31.11 -0.71 10.77
C PRO A 429 30.19 0.52 10.80
N GLN A 430 28.90 0.34 10.47
CA GLN A 430 27.95 1.44 10.45
C GLN A 430 27.66 1.97 11.86
N LYS A 431 27.54 1.09 12.86
CA LYS A 431 27.41 1.50 14.27
C LYS A 431 28.59 2.33 14.75
N ALA A 432 29.82 1.94 14.39
CA ALA A 432 31.02 2.71 14.73
C ALA A 432 30.99 4.08 14.05
N ARG A 433 30.64 4.15 12.76
CA ARG A 433 30.50 5.42 12.03
C ARG A 433 29.45 6.33 12.64
N LEU A 434 28.29 5.80 13.03
CA LEU A 434 27.22 6.56 13.71
C LEU A 434 27.71 7.17 15.03
N LYS A 435 28.37 6.38 15.88
CA LYS A 435 28.92 6.86 17.15
C LYS A 435 29.97 7.97 16.93
N GLN A 436 30.82 7.80 15.92
CA GLN A 436 31.79 8.82 15.55
C GLN A 436 31.10 10.10 15.04
N TRP A 437 30.12 9.98 14.14
CA TRP A 437 29.37 11.10 13.62
C TRP A 437 28.68 11.89 14.73
N LEU A 438 28.05 11.20 15.68
CA LEU A 438 27.41 11.82 16.84
C LEU A 438 28.37 12.70 17.65
N LEU A 439 29.64 12.28 17.80
CA LEU A 439 30.68 13.09 18.44
C LEU A 439 31.10 14.29 17.57
N GLU A 440 31.26 14.09 16.26
CA GLU A 440 31.61 15.14 15.30
C GLU A 440 30.56 16.26 15.26
N VAL A 441 29.27 15.89 15.31
CA VAL A 441 28.16 16.85 15.24
C VAL A 441 27.73 17.40 16.59
N LYS A 442 28.24 16.84 17.71
CA LYS A 442 27.83 17.19 19.07
C LYS A 442 27.83 18.69 19.31
N HIS A 443 28.93 19.37 18.95
CA HIS A 443 29.13 20.81 19.17
C HIS A 443 28.98 21.65 17.91
N THR A 444 28.65 21.07 16.76
CA THR A 444 28.57 21.84 15.50
C THR A 444 27.13 21.99 15.03
N ALA A 445 26.34 20.91 15.02
CA ALA A 445 24.93 20.93 14.65
C ALA A 445 24.04 21.34 15.83
N THR A 446 23.07 22.23 15.60
CA THR A 446 22.05 22.59 16.59
C THR A 446 21.05 21.45 16.80
N VAL A 447 20.71 20.72 15.74
CA VAL A 447 19.77 19.57 15.78
C VAL A 447 20.37 18.39 15.02
N LYS A 448 20.18 17.18 15.56
CA LYS A 448 20.63 15.93 14.94
C LYS A 448 19.44 15.05 14.66
N PHE A 449 19.32 14.57 13.44
CA PHE A 449 18.34 13.58 13.04
C PHE A 449 19.00 12.22 12.83
N LEU A 450 18.53 11.22 13.57
CA LEU A 450 18.74 9.81 13.24
C LEU A 450 17.64 9.37 12.28
N VAL A 451 18.01 8.84 11.13
CA VAL A 451 17.07 8.48 10.07
C VAL A 451 17.17 6.99 9.83
N THR A 452 16.08 6.26 10.06
CA THR A 452 15.97 4.80 9.97
C THR A 452 14.74 4.45 9.14
N SER A 453 14.76 3.36 8.36
CA SER A 453 13.56 2.95 7.61
C SER A 453 12.49 2.39 8.55
N VAL A 454 12.90 1.62 9.55
CA VAL A 454 12.03 0.96 10.54
C VAL A 454 11.99 1.70 11.87
N PRO A 455 10.89 1.59 12.66
CA PRO A 455 10.76 2.23 13.96
C PRO A 455 11.87 1.90 14.94
N PHE A 456 12.42 2.94 15.55
CA PHE A 456 13.39 2.89 16.63
C PHE A 456 12.73 2.55 17.97
N THR A 457 11.47 2.91 18.17
CA THR A 457 10.68 2.56 19.34
C THR A 457 10.36 1.07 19.40
N GLN A 458 10.27 0.56 20.63
CA GLN A 458 9.81 -0.80 20.91
C GLN A 458 8.30 -0.95 21.08
N ASN A 459 7.52 0.13 20.91
CA ASN A 459 6.09 0.15 21.23
C ASN A 459 5.19 -0.58 20.21
N TRP A 460 5.70 -0.89 19.02
CA TRP A 460 5.03 -1.84 18.12
C TRP A 460 5.42 -3.27 18.49
N GLN A 461 4.50 -3.98 19.14
CA GLN A 461 4.75 -5.31 19.72
C GLN A 461 4.61 -6.47 18.71
N TRP A 462 4.09 -6.19 17.52
CA TRP A 462 3.97 -7.16 16.43
C TRP A 462 5.22 -7.12 15.54
N GLU A 463 5.62 -8.25 14.95
CA GLU A 463 6.78 -8.33 14.03
C GLU A 463 8.03 -7.63 14.57
N ARG A 464 8.34 -7.85 15.86
CA ARG A 464 9.45 -7.17 16.54
C ARG A 464 10.80 -7.45 15.90
N ARG A 465 10.97 -8.60 15.24
CA ARG A 465 12.21 -8.96 14.53
C ARG A 465 12.52 -8.02 13.38
N ASP A 466 11.50 -7.34 12.85
CA ASP A 466 11.65 -6.47 11.71
C ASP A 466 12.08 -5.04 12.09
N THR A 467 11.90 -4.66 13.35
CA THR A 467 12.22 -3.29 13.82
C THR A 467 13.24 -3.31 14.94
N TRP A 468 13.64 -2.12 15.41
CA TRP A 468 14.56 -2.00 16.54
C TRP A 468 14.04 -2.66 17.83
N ALA A 469 12.75 -2.98 17.92
CA ALA A 469 12.13 -3.75 18.99
C ALA A 469 12.70 -5.18 19.14
N GLY A 470 13.34 -5.71 18.09
CA GLY A 470 14.04 -6.99 18.06
C GLY A 470 15.54 -6.88 18.36
N TYR A 471 16.09 -5.66 18.37
CA TYR A 471 17.52 -5.36 18.49
C TYR A 471 17.79 -4.43 19.69
N LEU A 472 17.07 -4.66 20.80
CA LEU A 472 17.07 -3.78 21.97
C LEU A 472 18.46 -3.55 22.57
N LYS A 473 19.35 -4.55 22.50
CA LYS A 473 20.72 -4.40 23.00
C LYS A 473 21.48 -3.34 22.20
N GLU A 474 21.50 -3.44 20.87
CA GLU A 474 22.19 -2.47 20.02
C GLU A 474 21.51 -1.10 20.07
N ARG A 475 20.18 -1.07 20.12
CA ARG A 475 19.40 0.15 20.36
C ARG A 475 19.84 0.85 21.65
N GLN A 476 19.92 0.12 22.75
CA GLN A 476 20.33 0.66 24.05
C GLN A 476 21.78 1.13 24.02
N GLU A 477 22.69 0.40 23.37
CA GLU A 477 24.08 0.85 23.18
C GLU A 477 24.19 2.21 22.47
N ILE A 478 23.26 2.54 21.57
CA ILE A 478 23.21 3.83 20.88
C ILE A 478 22.63 4.91 21.80
N LEU A 479 21.51 4.64 22.47
CA LEU A 479 20.85 5.58 23.39
C LEU A 479 21.73 5.90 24.62
N ASP A 480 22.42 4.91 25.17
CA ASP A 480 23.39 5.08 26.25
C ASP A 480 24.59 5.90 25.80
N PHE A 481 25.05 5.70 24.56
CA PHE A 481 26.14 6.49 23.99
C PHE A 481 25.74 7.97 23.86
N ILE A 482 24.52 8.26 23.39
CA ILE A 482 23.96 9.62 23.32
C ILE A 482 23.94 10.26 24.72
N THR A 483 23.45 9.52 25.72
CA THR A 483 23.31 10.00 27.10
C THR A 483 24.69 10.23 27.76
N THR A 484 25.57 9.25 27.67
CA THR A 484 26.90 9.27 28.30
C THR A 484 27.78 10.38 27.74
N ASN A 485 27.62 10.68 26.46
CA ASN A 485 28.39 11.74 25.81
C ASN A 485 27.66 13.10 25.82
N ASP A 486 26.55 13.29 26.53
CA ASP A 486 25.78 14.54 26.59
C ASP A 486 25.48 15.10 25.18
N ILE A 487 25.01 14.25 24.27
CA ILE A 487 24.65 14.65 22.92
C ILE A 487 23.19 15.10 22.92
N ARG A 488 22.99 16.41 22.77
CA ARG A 488 21.68 17.05 22.90
C ARG A 488 20.98 17.27 21.55
N ASN A 489 19.67 17.50 21.62
CA ASN A 489 18.79 17.78 20.48
C ASN A 489 18.81 16.67 19.41
N VAL A 490 18.73 15.42 19.86
CA VAL A 490 18.65 14.25 18.98
C VAL A 490 17.18 13.89 18.76
N LEU A 491 16.75 13.95 17.51
CA LEU A 491 15.46 13.49 17.04
C LEU A 491 15.67 12.26 16.15
N ALA A 492 14.67 11.38 16.08
CA ALA A 492 14.67 10.27 15.14
C ALA A 492 13.44 10.34 14.23
N ILE A 493 13.59 9.95 12.96
CA ILE A 493 12.46 9.79 12.03
C ILE A 493 12.47 8.40 11.42
N SER A 494 11.28 7.81 11.29
CA SER A 494 11.10 6.42 10.84
C SER A 494 9.79 6.18 10.08
N GLY A 495 9.69 5.00 9.45
CA GLY A 495 8.61 4.61 8.55
C GLY A 495 7.97 3.24 8.86
N ASP A 496 7.69 2.46 7.82
CA ASP A 496 7.30 1.03 7.83
C ASP A 496 5.89 0.71 8.35
N ARG A 497 5.51 1.15 9.56
CA ARG A 497 4.35 0.57 10.30
C ARG A 497 2.95 0.91 9.81
N HIS A 498 2.82 1.75 8.79
CA HIS A 498 1.57 2.31 8.26
C HIS A 498 0.70 2.98 9.33
N GLU A 499 1.32 3.46 10.39
CA GLU A 499 0.76 4.16 11.53
C GLU A 499 1.68 5.35 11.88
N VAL A 500 1.21 6.25 12.75
CA VAL A 500 1.99 7.38 13.23
C VAL A 500 2.18 7.26 14.72
N ALA A 501 3.40 7.47 15.19
CA ALA A 501 3.71 7.60 16.60
C ALA A 501 4.78 8.65 16.83
N ILE A 502 4.63 9.39 17.92
CA ILE A 502 5.66 10.25 18.48
C ILE A 502 6.00 9.69 19.86
N THR A 503 7.26 9.35 20.05
CA THR A 503 7.71 8.59 21.22
C THR A 503 8.93 9.23 21.83
N ARG A 504 8.91 9.45 23.14
CA ARG A 504 10.11 9.80 23.89
C ARG A 504 10.81 8.53 24.32
N LEU A 505 12.07 8.40 23.93
CA LEU A 505 12.94 7.28 24.21
C LEU A 505 13.92 7.66 25.34
N PRO A 506 14.65 6.68 25.91
CA PRO A 506 15.77 6.96 26.80
C PRO A 506 16.76 7.97 26.22
N GLY A 507 17.43 8.76 27.07
CA GLY A 507 18.35 9.81 26.64
C GLY A 507 17.68 11.05 26.04
N ASN A 508 16.37 11.23 26.26
CA ASN A 508 15.57 12.35 25.71
C ASN A 508 15.55 12.41 24.17
N VAL A 509 15.85 11.31 23.49
CA VAL A 509 15.62 11.19 22.04
C VAL A 509 14.11 11.14 21.78
N ILE A 510 13.62 11.92 20.82
CA ILE A 510 12.21 11.87 20.41
C ILE A 510 12.14 11.31 19.00
N GLU A 511 11.47 10.18 18.84
CA GLU A 511 11.18 9.59 17.55
C GLU A 511 9.84 10.09 17.00
N PHE A 512 9.80 10.33 15.69
CA PHE A 512 8.63 10.60 14.90
C PHE A 512 8.54 9.56 13.78
N SER A 513 7.71 8.54 13.99
CA SER A 513 7.44 7.51 13.00
C SER A 513 6.20 7.91 12.21
N THR A 514 6.28 7.97 10.88
CA THR A 514 5.14 8.38 10.03
C THR A 514 5.13 7.66 8.69
N SER A 515 4.12 6.80 8.52
CA SER A 515 3.80 6.13 7.26
C SER A 515 2.33 5.73 7.26
N PRO A 516 1.70 5.42 6.12
CA PRO A 516 2.27 5.39 4.77
C PRO A 516 1.97 6.67 3.99
N LEU A 517 2.81 7.01 3.01
CA LEU A 517 2.48 8.05 2.04
C LEU A 517 1.24 7.68 1.23
N GLN A 518 1.14 6.42 0.80
CA GLN A 518 -0.04 5.91 0.13
C GLN A 518 -0.11 4.38 0.23
N ALA A 519 -0.70 3.85 1.28
CA ALA A 519 -0.91 2.40 1.43
C ALA A 519 -2.12 2.09 2.33
N PHE A 520 -2.30 0.83 2.69
CA PHE A 520 -3.29 0.46 3.71
C PHE A 520 -2.87 1.00 5.07
N TYR A 521 -3.77 0.98 6.05
CA TYR A 521 -3.41 1.20 7.44
C TYR A 521 -3.97 0.04 8.26
N SER A 522 -3.32 -0.29 9.37
CA SER A 522 -3.79 -1.39 10.21
C SER A 522 -5.21 -1.13 10.73
N PRO A 523 -6.15 -2.10 10.61
CA PRO A 523 -7.50 -1.95 11.16
C PRO A 523 -7.54 -2.10 12.69
N ILE A 524 -6.50 -2.68 13.29
CA ILE A 524 -6.40 -2.96 14.73
C ILE A 524 -5.31 -2.05 15.32
N GLU A 525 -5.48 -1.63 16.57
CA GLU A 525 -4.45 -0.90 17.29
C GLU A 525 -3.26 -1.82 17.59
N THR A 526 -2.07 -1.48 17.06
CA THR A 526 -0.84 -2.27 17.22
C THR A 526 0.21 -1.58 18.08
N TYR A 527 0.08 -0.27 18.27
CA TYR A 527 0.98 0.55 19.06
C TYR A 527 0.59 0.52 20.54
N MET A 528 1.48 0.00 21.40
CA MET A 528 1.26 -0.10 22.84
C MET A 528 2.45 0.51 23.59
N GLU A 529 2.15 1.49 24.44
CA GLU A 529 3.16 2.15 25.27
C GLU A 529 3.84 1.17 26.23
N THR A 530 5.16 1.27 26.34
CA THR A 530 5.98 0.49 27.28
C THR A 530 6.58 1.40 28.34
N ALA A 531 7.20 0.82 29.38
CA ALA A 531 7.77 1.61 30.48
C ALA A 531 8.96 2.49 30.05
N GLU A 532 9.75 2.05 29.07
CA GLU A 532 10.94 2.76 28.60
C GLU A 532 10.64 3.77 27.49
N ASP A 533 9.66 3.47 26.64
CA ASP A 533 9.31 4.27 25.47
C ASP A 533 7.96 4.96 25.70
N GLN A 534 8.01 6.22 26.10
CA GLN A 534 6.83 6.99 26.50
C GLN A 534 6.10 7.56 25.28
N LYS A 535 4.80 7.29 25.19
CA LYS A 535 3.96 7.80 24.10
C LYS A 535 3.70 9.29 24.29
N ILE A 536 4.06 10.10 23.29
CA ILE A 536 3.65 11.52 23.21
C ILE A 536 2.35 11.65 22.41
N PHE A 537 2.26 10.95 21.28
CA PHE A 537 1.12 10.99 20.37
C PHE A 537 1.09 9.72 19.52
N SER A 538 -0.10 9.27 19.11
CA SER A 538 -0.24 8.24 18.07
C SER A 538 -1.47 8.49 17.21
N TRP A 539 -1.40 8.13 15.94
CA TRP A 539 -2.50 8.23 14.99
C TRP A 539 -2.45 7.09 13.97
N ARG A 540 -3.51 6.30 13.93
CA ARG A 540 -3.61 5.11 13.06
C ARG A 540 -4.37 5.35 11.76
N PRO A 541 -5.61 5.90 11.78
CA PRO A 541 -6.46 5.89 10.58
C PRO A 541 -5.91 6.71 9.42
N GLY A 542 -6.04 6.18 8.20
CA GLY A 542 -5.81 6.92 6.97
C GLY A 542 -4.74 6.31 6.08
N ASN A 543 -4.97 6.43 4.76
CA ASN A 543 -4.16 5.80 3.72
C ASN A 543 -3.03 6.70 3.23
N ILE A 544 -3.07 8.00 3.54
CA ILE A 544 -2.04 8.97 3.19
C ILE A 544 -1.65 9.70 4.47
N LYS A 545 -0.39 9.58 4.87
CA LYS A 545 0.18 10.17 6.09
C LYS A 545 1.63 10.58 5.82
N TRP A 546 1.94 11.82 6.16
CA TRP A 546 3.31 12.34 6.06
C TRP A 546 3.54 13.42 7.10
N GLY A 547 4.78 13.48 7.57
CA GLY A 547 5.23 14.42 8.58
C GLY A 547 5.98 15.57 7.93
N MET A 548 5.82 16.77 8.47
CA MET A 548 6.60 17.94 8.11
C MET A 548 7.28 18.48 9.36
N PHE A 549 8.58 18.75 9.26
CA PHE A 549 9.28 19.56 10.25
C PHE A 549 9.47 20.96 9.71
N THR A 550 9.19 21.97 10.54
CA THR A 550 9.75 23.32 10.42
C THR A 550 10.82 23.47 11.49
N ILE A 551 12.07 23.63 11.06
CA ILE A 551 13.21 23.88 11.94
C ILE A 551 13.52 25.37 11.92
N ASP A 552 13.66 25.98 13.09
CA ASP A 552 14.06 27.38 13.22
C ASP A 552 15.18 27.51 14.27
N THR A 553 16.41 27.57 13.78
CA THR A 553 17.61 27.75 14.60
C THR A 553 18.06 29.21 14.67
N LYS A 554 17.35 30.13 14.00
CA LYS A 554 17.59 31.58 14.11
C LYS A 554 17.08 32.17 15.43
N ARG A 555 16.14 31.48 16.07
CA ARG A 555 15.54 31.90 17.34
C ARG A 555 16.55 31.85 18.48
N LYS A 556 16.30 32.67 19.52
CA LYS A 556 17.05 32.63 20.78
C LYS A 556 16.99 31.26 21.45
N ILE A 557 15.83 30.63 21.41
CA ILE A 557 15.60 29.23 21.77
C ILE A 557 15.21 28.53 20.45
N PRO A 558 16.09 27.70 19.87
CA PRO A 558 15.80 26.98 18.64
C PRO A 558 14.57 26.08 18.80
N THR A 559 13.83 25.87 17.71
CA THR A 559 12.60 25.06 17.75
C THR A 559 12.54 24.08 16.60
N ALA A 560 11.96 22.91 16.86
CA ALA A 560 11.49 21.97 15.86
C ALA A 560 9.97 21.83 15.97
N THR A 561 9.24 22.26 14.95
CA THR A 561 7.79 22.12 14.88
C THR A 561 7.44 20.97 13.97
N TYR A 562 6.79 19.94 14.52
CA TYR A 562 6.30 18.79 13.78
C TYR A 562 4.81 19.00 13.44
N ALA A 563 4.45 18.79 12.19
CA ALA A 563 3.09 18.82 11.67
C ALA A 563 2.77 17.51 10.94
N LEU A 564 1.64 16.87 11.27
CA LEU A 564 1.16 15.65 10.65
C LEU A 564 -0.01 15.94 9.71
N PHE A 565 0.07 15.46 8.48
CA PHE A 565 -1.00 15.57 7.49
C PHE A 565 -1.59 14.19 7.19
N VAL A 566 -2.92 14.10 7.11
CA VAL A 566 -3.63 12.82 6.91
C VAL A 566 -4.78 12.96 5.90
N ASN A 567 -4.84 12.07 4.90
CA ASN A 567 -5.94 11.94 3.93
C ASN A 567 -6.43 13.27 3.33
N ASP A 568 -7.59 13.77 3.77
CA ASP A 568 -8.24 14.98 3.26
C ASP A 568 -7.85 16.25 4.04
N TYR A 569 -7.16 16.09 5.17
CA TYR A 569 -6.66 17.18 6.01
C TYR A 569 -5.23 17.56 5.59
N GLN A 570 -5.04 17.80 4.29
CA GLN A 570 -3.69 18.04 3.74
C GLN A 570 -3.31 19.52 3.69
N ASP A 571 -4.28 20.43 3.79
CA ASP A 571 -4.03 21.87 3.92
C ASP A 571 -3.90 22.32 5.38
N THR A 572 -4.40 21.51 6.33
CA THR A 572 -4.31 21.78 7.77
C THR A 572 -3.83 20.52 8.48
N PRO A 573 -2.74 20.57 9.26
CA PRO A 573 -2.26 19.40 9.96
C PRO A 573 -3.28 18.91 10.99
N VAL A 574 -3.45 17.59 11.10
CA VAL A 574 -4.30 16.97 12.13
C VAL A 574 -3.65 17.00 13.51
N TYR A 575 -2.33 17.18 13.54
CA TYR A 575 -1.55 17.35 14.75
C TYR A 575 -0.38 18.26 14.46
N GLU A 576 -0.15 19.25 15.31
CA GLU A 576 1.02 20.10 15.26
C GLU A 576 1.57 20.29 16.68
N LYS A 577 2.88 20.16 16.83
CA LYS A 577 3.55 20.41 18.12
C LYS A 577 4.93 21.00 17.90
N THR A 578 5.21 22.07 18.64
CA THR A 578 6.53 22.70 18.71
C THR A 578 7.31 22.16 19.89
N PHE A 579 8.55 21.75 19.64
CA PHE A 579 9.51 21.31 20.63
C PHE A 579 10.60 22.38 20.74
N GLU A 580 10.82 22.89 21.94
CA GLU A 580 11.96 23.74 22.23
C GLU A 580 13.23 22.88 22.32
N LEU A 581 14.29 23.38 21.71
CA LEU A 581 15.58 22.71 21.64
C LEU A 581 16.58 23.48 22.50
N GLU A 582 17.52 22.75 23.08
CA GLU A 582 18.56 23.36 23.87
C GLU A 582 19.54 24.14 23.00
N ARG A 583 20.09 25.23 23.54
CA ARG A 583 21.13 25.96 22.83
C ARG A 583 22.46 25.24 22.98
N ILE A 584 23.08 24.89 21.86
CA ILE A 584 24.39 24.25 21.85
C ILE A 584 25.45 25.35 21.71
N ALA A 585 26.41 25.39 22.64
CA ALA A 585 27.60 26.23 22.49
C ALA A 585 28.46 25.63 21.37
N LYS A 586 28.51 26.33 20.22
CA LYS A 586 29.29 25.89 19.08
C LYS A 586 30.79 26.08 19.37
N GLN A 587 31.57 25.03 19.19
CA GLN A 587 33.04 25.04 19.35
C GLN A 587 33.74 25.22 18.02
#